data_AF-A0A7Y1TW41-F1
#
_entry.id   AF-A0A7Y1TW41-F1
#
_cell.length_a   1.000
_cell.length_b   1.000
_cell.length_c   1.000
_cell.angle_alpha   90.00
_cell.angle_beta   90.00
_cell.angle_gamma   90.00
#
_symmetry.space_group_name_H-M   'P 1'
#
loop_
_entity.id
_entity.type
_entity.pdbx_description
1 polymer ?
#
loop_
_entity_poly.entity_id
_entity_poly.type
_entity_poly.pdbx_seq_one_letter_code
_entity_poly.pdbx_strand_id
1 'polypeptide(L)'
;MLQLNVNGEERNLDGIDPSTPLLWVLRDQLGLVGTKFGCGGGYCGACTVHLAGRPVRSCSLPVSAAEGQNVSTIENLADTDGTL
;
A
#
# COMPACT_ATOMS: atom_id res chain seq x y z
N MET A 1 -16.95 -5.18 -1.19
CA MET A 1 -15.93 -5.58 -0.23
C MET A 1 -14.68 -5.97 -1.00
N LEU A 2 -13.57 -5.31 -0.71
CA LEU A 2 -12.23 -5.56 -1.23
C LEU A 2 -11.38 -6.12 -0.09
N GLN A 3 -10.66 -7.21 -0.32
CA GLN A 3 -9.78 -7.81 0.69
C GLN A 3 -8.31 -7.56 0.34
N LEU A 4 -7.55 -6.99 1.27
CA LEU A 4 -6.12 -6.74 1.11
C LEU A 4 -5.32 -7.43 2.20
N ASN A 5 -4.18 -8.01 1.86
CA ASN A 5 -3.17 -8.42 2.83
C ASN A 5 -2.08 -7.35 2.85
N VAL A 6 -2.01 -6.59 3.95
CA VAL A 6 -1.04 -5.49 4.11
C VAL A 6 -0.21 -5.76 5.36
N ASN A 7 1.10 -5.86 5.20
CA ASN A 7 2.07 -6.15 6.27
C ASN A 7 1.73 -7.44 7.04
N GLY A 8 1.19 -8.45 6.34
CA GLY A 8 0.78 -9.72 6.94
C GLY A 8 -0.60 -9.71 7.60
N GLU A 9 -1.29 -8.56 7.64
CA GLU A 9 -2.64 -8.43 8.18
C GLU A 9 -3.69 -8.40 7.07
N GLU A 10 -4.73 -9.23 7.19
CA GLU A 10 -5.89 -9.15 6.31
C GLU A 10 -6.81 -7.99 6.71
N ARG A 11 -7.15 -7.14 5.73
CA ARG A 11 -8.00 -5.97 5.87
C ARG A 11 -9.16 -6.06 4.88
N ASN A 12 -10.39 -6.02 5.39
CA ASN A 12 -11.60 -5.93 4.58
C ASN A 12 -12.04 -4.47 4.48
N LEU A 13 -12.19 -3.98 3.25
CA LEU A 13 -12.55 -2.60 2.95
C LEU A 13 -13.85 -2.54 2.15
N ASP A 14 -14.78 -1.70 2.60
CA ASP A 14 -16.06 -1.49 1.92
C ASP A 14 -16.11 -0.13 1.22
N GLY A 15 -16.84 -0.07 0.11
CA GLY A 15 -17.07 1.18 -0.63
C GLY A 15 -15.85 1.73 -1.39
N ILE A 16 -14.78 0.96 -1.56
CA ILE A 16 -13.59 1.38 -2.31
C ILE A 16 -13.77 1.14 -3.80
N ASP A 17 -13.54 2.16 -4.62
CA ASP A 17 -13.48 2.03 -6.08
C ASP A 17 -12.26 1.17 -6.46
N PRO A 18 -12.43 0.05 -7.21
CA PRO A 18 -11.34 -0.84 -7.66
C PRO A 18 -10.19 -0.15 -8.41
N SER A 19 -10.46 1.00 -9.04
CA SER A 19 -9.49 1.81 -9.77
C SER A 19 -8.71 2.79 -8.88
N THR A 20 -9.13 2.96 -7.62
CA THR A 20 -8.44 3.83 -6.66
C THR A 20 -6.97 3.43 -6.58
N PRO A 21 -6.03 4.38 -6.74
CA PRO A 21 -4.62 4.09 -6.52
C PRO A 21 -4.37 3.51 -5.13
N LEU A 22 -3.60 2.42 -5.05
CA LEU A 22 -3.26 1.73 -3.80
C LEU A 22 -2.69 2.71 -2.75
N LEU A 23 -1.95 3.74 -3.19
CA LEU A 23 -1.44 4.79 -2.31
C LEU A 23 -2.52 5.42 -1.42
N TRP A 24 -3.69 5.73 -1.97
CA TRP A 24 -4.76 6.40 -1.24
C TRP A 24 -5.44 5.44 -0.27
N VAL A 25 -5.58 4.18 -0.65
CA VAL A 25 -6.13 3.15 0.25
C VAL A 25 -5.22 2.93 1.46
N LEU A 26 -3.90 2.80 1.23
CA LEU A 26 -2.93 2.64 2.31
C LEU A 26 -2.96 3.84 3.29
N ARG A 27 -2.96 5.06 2.76
CA ARG A 27 -2.84 6.27 3.57
C ARG A 27 -4.16 6.68 4.23
N ASP A 28 -5.22 6.77 3.45
CA ASP A 28 -6.46 7.44 3.88
C ASP A 28 -7.46 6.46 4.49
N GLN A 29 -7.45 5.20 4.05
CA GLN A 29 -8.36 4.17 4.57
C GLN A 29 -7.70 3.33 5.67
N LEU A 30 -6.42 2.99 5.51
CA LEU A 30 -5.70 2.14 6.47
C LEU A 30 -4.80 2.92 7.45
N GLY A 31 -4.59 4.22 7.24
CA GLY A 31 -3.76 5.05 8.12
C GLY A 31 -2.25 4.80 8.02
N LEU A 32 -1.80 4.03 7.03
CA LEU A 32 -0.39 3.70 6.79
C LEU A 32 0.27 4.84 6.00
N VAL A 33 0.61 5.90 6.73
CA VAL A 33 1.06 7.18 6.17
C VAL A 33 2.56 7.24 5.85
N GLY A 34 3.33 6.19 6.14
CA GLY A 34 4.76 6.08 5.88
C GLY A 34 5.07 6.11 4.38
N THR A 35 4.25 5.43 3.57
CA THR A 35 4.30 5.55 2.11
C THR A 35 3.84 6.94 1.67
N LYS A 36 4.63 7.67 0.88
CA LYS A 36 4.39 9.10 0.62
C LYS A 36 3.86 9.39 -0.79
N PHE A 37 2.98 10.40 -0.87
CA PHE A 37 2.69 11.08 -2.13
C PHE A 37 3.83 12.03 -2.47
N GLY A 38 4.30 12.00 -3.72
CA GLY A 38 5.34 12.90 -4.23
C GLY A 38 4.96 13.51 -5.57
N CYS A 39 4.91 12.68 -6.62
CA CYS A 39 4.59 13.16 -7.98
C CYS A 39 3.26 12.65 -8.56
N GLY A 40 2.65 11.60 -8.00
CA GLY A 40 1.45 10.96 -8.55
C GLY A 40 1.64 10.17 -9.85
N GLY A 41 2.67 10.49 -10.65
CA GLY A 41 2.90 9.89 -11.98
C GLY A 41 3.93 8.75 -12.04
N GLY A 42 4.41 8.23 -10.91
CA GLY A 42 5.33 7.07 -10.88
C GLY A 42 6.83 7.38 -11.03
N TYR A 43 7.23 8.63 -11.23
CA TYR A 43 8.63 9.01 -11.53
C TYR A 43 9.53 9.19 -10.30
N CYS A 44 9.00 9.65 -9.16
CA CYS A 44 9.85 10.00 -7.99
C CYS A 44 10.14 8.85 -7.02
N GLY A 45 9.35 7.77 -7.05
CA GLY A 45 9.52 6.63 -6.14
C GLY A 45 9.13 6.83 -4.66
N ALA A 46 8.63 8.01 -4.27
CA ALA A 46 8.21 8.26 -2.88
C ALA A 46 7.08 7.32 -2.38
N CYS A 47 6.29 6.76 -3.30
CA CYS A 47 5.16 5.89 -3.02
C CYS A 47 5.50 4.39 -3.13
N THR A 48 6.77 4.02 -3.06
CA THR A 48 7.19 2.63 -3.27
C THR A 48 6.69 1.73 -2.14
N VAL A 49 6.08 0.63 -2.54
CA VAL A 49 5.72 -0.51 -1.68
C VAL A 49 6.18 -1.80 -2.35
N HIS A 50 6.25 -2.90 -1.62
CA HIS A 50 6.50 -4.21 -2.20
C HIS A 50 5.17 -4.95 -2.41
N LEU A 51 4.90 -5.40 -3.63
CA LEU A 51 3.77 -6.28 -3.95
C LEU A 51 4.35 -7.66 -4.28
N ALA A 52 4.00 -8.68 -3.49
CA ALA A 52 4.59 -10.01 -3.59
C ALA A 52 6.14 -9.96 -3.65
N GLY A 53 6.74 -9.10 -2.81
CA GLY A 53 8.19 -8.91 -2.72
C GLY A 53 8.83 -8.06 -3.83
N ARG A 54 8.07 -7.57 -4.81
CA ARG A 54 8.59 -6.73 -5.90
C ARG A 54 8.26 -5.25 -5.68
N PRO A 55 9.22 -4.32 -5.87
CA PRO A 55 8.95 -2.90 -5.68
C PRO A 55 8.03 -2.38 -6.79
N VAL A 56 6.95 -1.72 -6.38
CA VAL A 56 5.95 -1.13 -7.28
C VAL A 56 5.60 0.30 -6.86
N ARG A 57 5.10 1.10 -7.81
CA ARG A 57 4.62 2.47 -7.52
C ARG A 57 3.14 2.41 -7.13
N SER A 58 2.86 2.54 -5.83
CA SER A 58 1.47 2.49 -5.35
C SER A 58 0.58 3.62 -5.86
N CYS A 59 1.15 4.75 -6.31
CA CYS A 59 0.39 5.86 -6.88
C CYS A 59 -0.17 5.58 -8.29
N SER A 60 0.35 4.57 -8.99
CA SER A 60 -0.09 4.19 -10.34
C SER A 60 -0.67 2.77 -10.40
N LEU A 61 -0.71 2.07 -9.26
CA LEU A 61 -1.26 0.72 -9.17
C LEU A 61 -2.70 0.81 -8.67
N PRO A 62 -3.72 0.37 -9.44
CA PRO A 62 -5.08 0.29 -8.94
C PRO A 62 -5.17 -0.74 -7.81
N VAL A 63 -5.96 -0.45 -6.78
CA VAL A 63 -6.05 -1.29 -5.59
C VAL A 63 -6.55 -2.71 -5.90
N SER A 64 -7.41 -2.85 -6.92
CA SER A 64 -7.87 -4.15 -7.42
C SER A 64 -6.74 -5.07 -7.86
N ALA A 65 -5.62 -4.53 -8.36
CA ALA A 65 -4.47 -5.34 -8.75
C ALA A 65 -3.68 -5.87 -7.55
N ALA A 66 -3.92 -5.35 -6.34
CA ALA A 66 -3.26 -5.79 -5.12
C ALA A 66 -4.06 -6.87 -4.35
N GLU A 67 -5.31 -7.13 -4.74
CA GLU A 67 -6.15 -8.16 -4.12
C GLU A 67 -5.49 -9.55 -4.26
N GLY A 68 -5.54 -10.33 -3.18
CA GLY A 68 -4.91 -11.66 -3.11
C GLY A 68 -3.38 -11.66 -3.06
N GLN A 69 -2.72 -10.49 -3.05
CA GLN A 69 -1.27 -10.36 -2.94
C GLN A 69 -0.87 -9.72 -1.62
N ASN A 70 0.33 -10.06 -1.13
CA ASN A 70 0.90 -9.40 0.04
C ASN A 70 1.49 -8.03 -0.37
N VAL A 71 1.00 -6.98 0.27
CA VAL A 71 1.54 -5.62 0.18
C VAL A 71 2.39 -5.35 1.42
N SER A 72 3.67 -5.07 1.25
CA SER A 72 4.54 -4.62 2.35
C SER A 72 4.92 -3.15 2.19
N THR A 73 4.65 -2.37 3.23
CA THR A 73 4.95 -0.95 3.31
C THR A 73 6.14 -0.70 4.23
N ILE A 74 6.55 0.57 4.37
CA ILE A 74 7.67 0.96 5.23
C ILE A 74 7.40 0.65 6.72
N GLU A 75 6.14 0.67 7.12
CA GLU A 75 5.69 0.34 8.48
C GLU A 75 6.02 -1.12 8.88
N ASN A 76 6.30 -2.00 7.91
CA ASN A 76 6.69 -3.38 8.18
C ASN A 76 8.20 -3.58 8.39
N LEU A 77 9.02 -2.53 8.25
CA LEU A 77 10.48 -2.66 8.36
C LEU A 77 11.00 -2.50 9.78
N ALA A 78 10.28 -1.78 10.63
CA ALA A 78 10.70 -1.56 12.00
C ALA A 78 9.92 -2.48 12.94
N ASP A 79 10.62 -3.01 13.94
CA ASP A 79 9.99 -3.67 15.06
C ASP A 79 9.19 -2.66 15.90
N THR A 80 8.29 -3.13 16.75
CA THR A 80 7.39 -2.24 17.51
C THR A 80 8.11 -1.26 18.45
N ASP A 81 9.39 -1.52 18.77
CA ASP A 81 10.27 -0.65 19.57
C ASP A 81 11.12 0.32 18.72
N GLY A 82 10.96 0.30 17.39
CA GLY A 82 11.67 1.16 16.44
C GLY A 82 13.04 0.65 16.01
N THR A 83 13.42 -0.58 16.37
CA THR A 83 14.61 -1.26 15.82
C THR A 83 14.36 -1.76 14.39
N LEU A 84 15.44 -1.89 13.60
CA LEU A 84 15.42 -2.33 12.19
C LEU A 84 16.18 -3.65 12.02
#